data_AF-A0A950UIJ5-F1
#
_entry.id   AF-A0A950UIJ5-F1
#
_cell.length_a   1.000
_cell.length_b   1.000
_cell.length_c   1.000
_cell.angle_alpha   90.00
_cell.angle_beta   90.00
_cell.angle_gamma   90.00
#
_symmetry.space_group_name_H-M   'P 1'
#
loop_
_entity.id
_entity.type
_entity.pdbx_description
1 polymer ?
#
loop_
_entity_poly.entity_id
_entity_poly.type
_entity_poly.pdbx_seq_one_letter_code
_entity_poly.pdbx_strand_id
1 'polypeptide(L)' 'MRQGTAQTKVTPAEAEYQPAPKNGLVCAMCALFRPPRSCEVVQGDISPQGWCKFFDLPD' A
#
# COMPACT_ATOMS: atom_id res chain seq x y z
N MET A 1 17.53 3.73 23.02
CA MET A 1 16.25 3.01 22.77
C MET A 1 15.65 3.55 21.49
N ARG A 2 15.15 2.67 20.61
CA ARG A 2 14.51 2.91 19.30
C ARG A 2 13.50 4.07 19.39
N GLN A 3 13.37 4.95 18.40
CA GLN A 3 12.54 4.71 17.21
C GLN A 3 12.80 5.84 16.19
N GLY A 4 13.19 5.48 14.97
CA GLY A 4 12.95 6.38 13.83
C GLY A 4 11.45 6.61 13.75
N THR A 5 11.03 7.86 13.56
CA THR A 5 9.62 8.24 13.46
C THR A 5 9.01 7.51 12.26
N ALA A 6 8.42 6.34 12.51
CA ALA A 6 7.55 5.69 11.55
C ALA A 6 6.41 6.69 11.33
N GLN A 7 6.34 7.28 10.13
CA GLN A 7 5.14 7.99 9.73
C GLN A 7 3.96 7.07 10.00
N THR A 8 2.94 7.59 10.69
CA THR A 8 1.75 6.82 11.03
C THR A 8 1.04 6.44 9.74
N LYS A 9 1.30 5.21 9.28
CA LYS A 9 0.61 4.61 8.15
C LYS A 9 -0.86 4.43 8.50
N VAL A 10 -1.73 4.49 7.49
CA VAL A 10 -3.18 4.25 7.66
C VAL A 10 -3.47 2.75 7.72
N THR A 11 -4.56 2.39 8.37
CA THR A 11 -5.05 1.00 8.41
C THR A 11 -5.53 0.53 7.02
N PRO A 12 -5.53 -0.78 6.74
CA PRO A 12 -6.16 -1.31 5.53
C PRO A 12 -7.63 -0.90 5.36
N ALA A 13 -8.37 -0.78 6.47
CA ALA A 13 -9.76 -0.33 6.45
C ALA A 13 -9.89 1.13 5.99
N GLU A 14 -9.08 2.04 6.53
CA GLU A 14 -9.05 3.44 6.09
C GLU A 14 -8.59 3.59 4.65
N ALA A 15 -7.68 2.73 4.20
CA ALA A 15 -7.21 2.68 2.82
C ALA A 15 -8.21 2.09 1.84
N GLU A 16 -9.34 1.53 2.30
CA GLU A 16 -10.26 0.72 1.49
C GLU A 16 -9.47 -0.33 0.70
N TYR A 17 -8.49 -0.95 1.39
CA TYR A 17 -7.60 -1.91 0.79
C TYR A 17 -8.36 -3.19 0.45
N GLN A 18 -8.14 -3.67 -0.76
CA GLN A 18 -8.61 -4.95 -1.25
C GLN A 18 -7.41 -5.80 -1.71
N PRO A 19 -7.42 -7.12 -1.47
CA PRO A 19 -6.33 -8.00 -1.87
C PRO A 19 -6.32 -8.33 -3.38
N ALA A 20 -7.30 -7.84 -4.13
CA ALA A 20 -7.51 -8.08 -5.57
C ALA A 20 -7.37 -6.78 -6.39
N PRO A 21 -7.11 -6.87 -7.70
CA PRO A 21 -7.00 -5.70 -8.58
C PRO A 21 -8.28 -4.87 -8.63
N LYS A 22 -8.15 -3.57 -8.90
CA LYS A 22 -9.28 -2.71 -9.28
C LYS A 22 -9.07 -2.20 -10.69
N ASN A 23 -9.91 -2.63 -11.63
CA ASN A 23 -9.82 -2.26 -13.05
C ASN A 23 -8.42 -2.51 -13.67
N GLY A 24 -7.77 -3.62 -13.27
CA GLY A 24 -6.41 -3.95 -13.71
C GLY A 24 -5.28 -3.24 -12.96
N LEU A 25 -5.59 -2.28 -12.08
CA LEU A 25 -4.61 -1.60 -11.24
C LEU A 25 -4.28 -2.46 -10.02
N VAL A 26 -2.98 -2.71 -9.81
CA VAL A 26 -2.44 -3.54 -8.73
C VAL A 26 -1.31 -2.85 -7.99
N CYS A 27 -1.12 -3.13 -6.71
CA CYS A 27 -0.06 -2.54 -5.89
C CYS A 27 1.33 -2.68 -6.52
N ALA A 28 1.63 -3.75 -7.25
CA ALA A 28 2.90 -3.88 -7.98
C ALA A 28 3.16 -2.77 -9.03
N MET A 29 2.11 -2.09 -9.50
CA MET A 29 2.16 -0.95 -10.42
C MET A 29 2.06 0.41 -9.69
N CYS A 30 1.93 0.42 -8.37
CA CYS A 30 1.74 1.64 -7.57
C CYS A 30 3.09 2.23 -7.15
N ALA A 31 3.28 3.54 -7.28
CA ALA A 31 4.50 4.25 -6.86
C ALA A 31 4.80 4.12 -5.35
N LEU A 32 3.75 3.91 -4.54
CA LEU A 32 3.84 3.80 -3.08
C LEU A 32 4.12 2.37 -2.59
N PHE A 33 4.08 1.37 -3.48
CA PHE A 33 4.36 -0.01 -3.09
C PHE A 33 5.84 -0.21 -2.81
N ARG A 34 6.13 -1.01 -1.79
CA ARG A 34 7.47 -1.35 -1.33
C ARG A 34 7.56 -2.88 -1.32
N PRO A 35 8.12 -3.49 -2.38
CA PRO A 35 8.29 -4.94 -2.46
C PRO A 35 9.04 -5.49 -1.23
N PRO A 36 8.75 -6.73 -0.80
CA PRO A 36 7.88 -7.70 -1.46
C PRO A 36 6.39 -7.59 -1.08
N ARG A 37 6.05 -7.06 0.11
CA ARG A 37 4.67 -7.04 0.64
C ARG A 37 4.38 -5.85 1.56
N SER A 38 4.84 -4.65 1.21
CA SER A 38 4.63 -3.45 2.04
C SER A 38 4.24 -2.22 1.22
N CYS A 39 3.72 -1.19 1.87
CA CYS A 39 3.34 0.08 1.26
C CYS A 39 3.87 1.24 2.11
N GLU A 40 4.18 2.38 1.49
CA GLU A 40 4.60 3.59 2.21
C GLU A 40 3.48 4.16 3.08
N VAL A 41 2.23 4.09 2.62
CA VAL A 41 1.08 4.71 3.29
C VAL A 41 0.19 3.72 4.05
N VAL A 42 0.04 2.48 3.59
CA VAL A 42 -0.82 1.47 4.25
C VAL A 42 0.01 0.57 5.15
N GLN A 43 -0.43 0.39 6.39
CA GLN A 43 0.21 -0.51 7.35
C GLN A 43 -0.19 -1.97 7.13
N GLY A 44 0.64 -2.88 7.60
CA GLY A 44 0.40 -4.32 7.51
C GLY A 44 0.99 -4.96 6.25
N ASP A 45 0.49 -6.15 5.94
CA ASP A 45 0.93 -6.96 4.81
C ASP A 45 0.13 -6.59 3.55
N ILE A 46 0.84 -6.14 2.51
CA ILE A 46 0.25 -5.64 1.26
C ILE A 46 0.56 -6.59 0.12
N SER A 47 -0.47 -7.15 -0.51
CA SER A 47 -0.32 -8.02 -1.67
C SER A 47 0.13 -7.21 -2.88
N PRO A 48 1.10 -7.69 -3.69
CA PRO A 48 1.42 -7.06 -4.97
C PRO A 48 0.23 -7.04 -5.95
N GLN A 49 -0.77 -7.91 -5.74
CA GLN A 49 -2.01 -7.98 -6.53
C GLN A 49 -3.16 -7.16 -5.93
N GLY A 50 -2.96 -6.53 -4.78
CA GLY A 50 -3.98 -5.73 -4.11
C GLY A 50 -4.19 -4.36 -4.74
N TRP A 51 -5.09 -3.57 -4.16
CA TRP A 51 -5.35 -2.18 -4.52
C TRP A 51 -5.89 -1.42 -3.30
N CYS A 52 -5.69 -0.10 -3.23
CA CYS A 52 -6.30 0.75 -2.19
C CYS A 52 -6.63 2.12 -2.76
N LYS A 53 -7.43 2.93 -2.06
CA LYS A 53 -7.87 4.26 -2.55
C LYS A 53 -6.75 5.30 -2.70
N PHE A 54 -5.60 5.07 -2.08
CA PHE A 54 -4.39 5.89 -2.22
C PHE A 54 -3.49 5.43 -3.38
N PHE A 55 -4.01 4.62 -4.29
CA PHE A 55 -3.27 4.15 -5.46
C PHE A 55 -2.74 5.33 -6.28
N ASP A 56 -1.44 5.26 -6.61
CA ASP A 56 -0.75 6.30 -7.38
C ASP A 56 0.04 5.65 -8.51
N LEU A 57 -0.18 6.11 -9.74
CA LEU A 57 0.59 5.66 -10.89
C LEU A 57 1.94 6.37 -10.86
N PRO A 58 3.07 5.68 -11.02
CA PRO A 58 4.34 6.36 -11.26
C PRO A 58 4.24 7.17 -12.57
N ASP A 59 4.78 8.39 -12.55
CA ASP A 59 4.89 9.28 -13.72
C ASP A 59 5.60 8.62 -14.92
#